data_AF-A0A5P8Q7C9-F1
#
_entry.id   AF-A0A5P8Q7C9-F1
#
_cell.length_a   1.000
_cell.length_b   1.000
_cell.length_c   1.000
_cell.angle_alpha   90.00
_cell.angle_beta   90.00
_cell.angle_gamma   90.00
#
_symmetry.space_group_name_H-M   'P 1'
#
loop_
_entity.id
_entity.type
_entity.pdbx_description
1 polymer ?
#
loop_
_entity_poly.entity_id
_entity_poly.type
_entity_poly.pdbx_seq_one_letter_code
_entity_poly.pdbx_strand_id
1 'polypeptide(L)'
;MTLCPLELAVDLRLQWRDQGQSTNHDLHRHEAPQGAVTVASPVADPDPGQPKGYYLRNVGGQLWLRGYICDDEYIWQPADQFAFLSRK
;
A
#
# COMPACT_ATOMS: atom_id res chain seq x y z
N MET A 1 17.59 2.08 -2.66
CA MET A 1 16.34 1.51 -2.11
C MET A 1 16.11 0.15 -2.74
N THR A 2 15.58 -0.82 -2.00
CA THR A 2 15.26 -2.17 -2.51
C THR A 2 13.81 -2.51 -2.19
N LEU A 3 13.23 -3.43 -2.98
CA LEU A 3 11.91 -3.97 -2.68
C LEU A 3 11.90 -4.67 -1.32
N CYS A 4 10.79 -4.53 -0.63
CA CYS A 4 10.45 -5.16 0.64
C CYS A 4 10.00 -6.61 0.39
N PRO A 5 10.32 -7.55 1.29
CA PRO A 5 9.53 -8.78 1.43
C PRO A 5 8.06 -8.44 1.66
N LEU A 6 7.14 -9.25 1.14
CA LEU A 6 5.70 -8.98 1.23
C LEU A 6 5.23 -8.93 2.71
N GLU A 7 5.78 -9.81 3.52
CA GLU A 7 5.49 -9.98 4.95
C GLU A 7 5.85 -8.72 5.76
N LEU A 8 6.81 -7.92 5.28
CA LEU A 8 7.19 -6.67 5.93
C LEU A 8 6.00 -5.69 6.04
N ALA A 9 5.00 -5.80 5.16
CA ALA A 9 3.80 -4.98 5.25
C ALA A 9 3.01 -5.23 6.55
N VAL A 10 3.01 -6.48 7.03
CA VAL A 10 2.38 -6.87 8.30
C VAL A 10 3.13 -6.24 9.47
N ASP A 11 4.45 -6.42 9.51
CA ASP A 11 5.30 -5.85 10.56
C ASP A 11 5.22 -4.32 10.59
N LEU A 12 5.23 -3.68 9.41
CA LEU A 12 5.11 -2.23 9.29
C LEU A 12 3.77 -1.76 9.83
N ARG A 13 2.68 -2.49 9.55
CA ARG A 13 1.36 -2.11 10.05
C ARG A 13 1.28 -2.20 11.58
N LEU A 14 1.82 -3.27 12.15
CA LEU A 14 1.81 -3.50 13.60
C LEU A 14 2.63 -2.44 14.35
N GLN A 15 3.76 -2.00 13.78
CA GLN A 15 4.65 -1.03 14.39
C GLN A 15 4.20 0.42 14.16
N TRP A 16 3.78 0.76 12.94
CA TRP A 16 3.41 2.12 12.58
C TRP A 16 1.96 2.43 13.00
N ARG A 17 1.75 2.86 14.24
CA ARG A 17 0.39 3.06 14.80
C ARG A 17 -0.14 4.49 14.69
N ASP A 18 0.71 5.44 14.35
CA ASP A 18 0.44 6.88 14.27
C ASP A 18 0.38 7.39 12.82
N GLN A 19 0.03 6.52 11.86
CA GLN A 19 -0.23 6.95 10.49
C GLN A 19 -1.38 7.97 10.46
N GLY A 20 -1.16 9.09 9.77
CA GLY A 20 -2.15 10.16 9.61
C GLY A 20 -3.45 9.67 8.97
N GLN A 21 -4.58 10.18 9.45
CA GLN A 21 -5.91 9.82 8.96
C GLN A 21 -6.14 10.38 7.55
N SER A 22 -6.64 9.52 6.65
CA SER A 22 -7.15 9.93 5.34
C SER A 22 -8.36 10.85 5.50
N THR A 23 -8.40 11.96 4.76
CA THR A 23 -9.58 12.84 4.72
C THR A 23 -10.64 12.33 3.74
N ASN A 24 -10.29 11.33 2.93
CA ASN A 24 -11.19 10.61 2.05
C ASN A 24 -11.58 9.27 2.69
N HIS A 25 -12.87 8.92 2.67
CA HIS A 25 -13.38 7.64 3.17
C HIS A 25 -13.74 6.64 2.05
N ASP A 26 -13.62 7.03 0.79
CA ASP A 26 -13.85 6.16 -0.36
C ASP A 26 -12.87 5.00 -0.32
N LEU A 27 -13.41 3.78 -0.40
CA LEU A 27 -12.65 2.54 -0.35
C LEU A 27 -12.33 1.97 -1.73
N HIS A 28 -12.92 2.54 -2.79
CA HIS A 28 -12.87 2.03 -4.15
C HIS A 28 -12.82 3.17 -5.17
N ARG A 29 -11.66 3.39 -5.77
CA ARG A 29 -11.43 4.24 -6.94
C ARG A 29 -10.35 3.60 -7.80
N HIS A 30 -10.26 3.96 -9.07
CA HIS A 30 -9.19 3.53 -9.98
C HIS A 30 -7.85 4.26 -9.69
N GLU A 31 -7.53 4.51 -8.42
CA GLU A 31 -6.35 5.25 -7.96
C GLU A 31 -5.90 4.71 -6.58
N ALA A 32 -4.65 5.00 -6.20
CA ALA A 32 -4.17 4.69 -4.87
C ALA A 32 -4.97 5.52 -3.85
N PRO A 33 -5.45 4.92 -2.75
CA PRO A 33 -6.28 5.67 -1.82
C PRO A 33 -5.49 6.81 -1.16
N GLN A 34 -6.10 7.97 -0.99
CA GLN A 34 -5.47 9.11 -0.33
C GLN A 34 -4.92 8.73 1.06
N GLY A 35 -3.66 9.09 1.32
CA GLY A 35 -2.99 8.80 2.59
C GLY A 35 -2.56 7.33 2.75
N ALA A 36 -2.73 6.51 1.71
CA ALA A 36 -2.17 5.18 1.68
C ALA A 36 -0.66 5.21 1.48
N VAL A 37 0.03 4.22 2.04
CA VAL A 37 1.43 3.94 1.75
C VAL A 37 1.52 2.51 1.22
N THR A 38 1.87 2.37 -0.05
CA THR A 38 2.07 1.08 -0.71
C THR A 38 3.42 0.50 -0.32
N VAL A 39 3.45 -0.75 0.11
CA VAL A 39 4.71 -1.42 0.42
C VAL A 39 5.28 -1.96 -0.89
N ALA A 40 6.37 -1.34 -1.36
CA ALA A 40 7.02 -1.73 -2.61
C ALA A 40 7.61 -3.13 -2.45
N SER A 41 6.93 -4.13 -2.97
CA SER A 41 7.28 -5.54 -2.89
C SER A 41 7.26 -6.16 -4.29
N PRO A 42 7.89 -7.33 -4.49
CA PRO A 42 7.66 -8.11 -5.71
C PRO A 42 6.17 -8.45 -5.84
N VAL A 43 5.68 -8.53 -7.08
CA VAL A 43 4.31 -8.96 -7.35
C VAL A 43 4.10 -10.36 -6.78
N ALA A 44 3.13 -10.49 -5.86
CA ALA A 44 2.84 -11.75 -5.18
C ALA A 44 2.24 -12.80 -6.13
N ASP A 45 1.35 -12.36 -7.03
CA ASP A 45 0.66 -13.21 -8.01
C ASP A 45 0.52 -12.46 -9.35
N PRO A 46 0.93 -13.07 -10.49
CA PRO A 46 0.79 -12.45 -11.81
C PRO A 46 -0.66 -12.31 -12.29
N ASP A 47 -1.63 -13.07 -11.79
CA ASP A 47 -3.05 -12.98 -12.19
C ASP A 47 -3.61 -11.57 -11.89
N PRO A 48 -4.10 -10.80 -12.88
CA PRO A 48 -4.66 -9.46 -12.68
C PRO A 48 -5.86 -9.41 -11.71
N GLY A 49 -6.54 -10.54 -11.46
CA GLY A 49 -7.60 -10.65 -10.47
C GLY A 49 -7.11 -10.80 -9.03
N GLN A 50 -5.82 -11.04 -8.82
CA GLN A 50 -5.22 -11.26 -7.50
C GLN A 50 -4.50 -10.01 -6.98
N PRO A 51 -4.42 -9.83 -5.65
CA PRO A 51 -3.67 -8.73 -5.07
C PRO A 51 -2.19 -8.75 -5.48
N LYS A 52 -1.69 -7.60 -5.93
CA LYS A 52 -0.29 -7.43 -6.34
C LYS A 52 0.65 -7.17 -5.16
N GLY A 53 0.11 -6.65 -4.07
CA GLY A 53 0.81 -6.35 -2.83
C GLY A 53 -0.12 -5.69 -1.82
N TYR A 54 0.46 -5.07 -0.80
CA TYR A 54 -0.29 -4.42 0.28
C TYR A 54 -0.03 -2.93 0.38
N TYR A 55 -1.04 -2.21 0.87
CA TYR A 55 -0.89 -0.84 1.34
C TYR A 55 -1.42 -0.68 2.77
N LEU A 56 -0.85 0.29 3.48
CA LEU A 56 -1.26 0.74 4.80
C LEU A 56 -2.12 2.00 4.66
N ARG A 57 -3.25 2.08 5.35
CA ARG A 57 -4.09 3.30 5.38
C ARG A 57 -4.74 3.48 6.73
N ASN A 58 -4.96 4.73 7.13
CA ASN A 58 -5.83 5.07 8.26
C ASN A 58 -7.13 5.70 7.73
N VAL A 59 -8.28 5.09 7.99
CA VAL A 59 -9.60 5.57 7.55
C VAL A 59 -10.54 5.61 8.75
N GLY A 60 -11.12 6.77 9.05
CA GLY A 60 -11.99 6.92 10.21
C GLY A 60 -11.33 6.58 11.55
N GLY A 61 -10.00 6.75 11.67
CA GLY A 61 -9.22 6.37 12.85
C GLY A 61 -8.88 4.88 12.94
N GLN A 62 -9.39 4.05 12.01
CA GLN A 62 -9.05 2.63 11.93
C GLN A 62 -7.80 2.43 11.07
N LEU A 63 -6.85 1.65 11.58
CA LEU A 63 -5.66 1.24 10.84
C LEU A 63 -5.97 0.01 9.98
N TRP A 64 -5.69 0.10 8.69
CA TRP A 64 -5.87 -0.94 7.70
C TRP A 64 -4.54 -1.40 7.13
N LEU A 65 -4.48 -2.70 6.82
CA LEU A 65 -3.55 -3.32 5.89
C LEU A 65 -4.43 -4.02 4.85
N ARG A 66 -4.34 -3.61 3.59
CA ARG A 66 -5.24 -4.11 2.54
C ARG A 66 -4.46 -4.43 1.27
N GLY A 67 -4.86 -5.52 0.61
CA GLY A 67 -4.33 -5.87 -0.69
C GLY A 67 -4.86 -4.92 -1.77
N TYR A 68 -4.03 -4.53 -2.72
CA TYR A 68 -4.46 -3.79 -3.92
C TYR A 68 -4.41 -4.70 -5.14
N ILE A 69 -5.36 -4.49 -6.05
CA ILE A 69 -5.44 -5.15 -7.35
C ILE A 69 -5.25 -4.08 -8.41
N CYS A 70 -4.37 -4.34 -9.37
CA CYS A 70 -4.20 -3.53 -10.57
C CYS A 70 -3.67 -4.43 -11.70
N ASP A 71 -3.85 -3.99 -12.94
CA ASP A 71 -3.22 -4.60 -14.10
C ASP A 71 -1.86 -3.93 -14.39
N ASP A 72 -1.21 -4.39 -15.46
CA ASP A 72 0.11 -3.90 -15.89
C ASP A 72 0.03 -2.52 -16.58
N GLU A 73 -1.18 -2.02 -16.88
CA GLU A 73 -1.40 -0.68 -17.46
C GLU A 73 -1.56 0.40 -16.38
N TYR A 74 -1.67 0.01 -15.11
CA TYR A 74 -1.86 0.94 -14.01
C TYR A 74 -0.64 1.85 -13.80
N ILE A 75 -0.88 3.16 -13.86
CA ILE A 75 0.14 4.20 -13.66
C ILE A 75 -0.06 4.87 -12.31
N TRP A 76 0.94 4.73 -11.43
CA TRP A 76 1.00 5.43 -10.16
C TRP A 76 1.11 6.95 -10.36
N GLN A 77 0.38 7.70 -9.55
CA GLN A 77 0.39 9.16 -9.56
C GLN A 77 1.60 9.71 -8.80
N PRO A 78 2.09 10.92 -9.13
CA PRO A 78 3.23 11.52 -8.43
C PRO A 78 3.01 11.71 -6.91
N ALA A 79 1.76 11.78 -6.46
CA ALA A 79 1.41 11.91 -5.05
C ALA A 79 1.41 10.57 -4.30
N ASP A 80 1.47 9.44 -5.00
CA ASP A 80 1.40 8.11 -4.41
C ASP A 80 2.66 7.81 -3.60
N GLN A 81 2.45 7.29 -2.40
CA GLN A 81 3.52 7.08 -1.43
C GLN A 81 3.91 5.62 -1.37
N PHE A 82 5.21 5.36 -1.35
CA PHE A 82 5.77 4.01 -1.29
C PHE A 82 6.74 3.85 -0.12
N ALA A 83 6.64 2.71 0.56
CA ALA A 83 7.63 2.26 1.52
C ALA A 83 8.63 1.31 0.83
N PHE A 84 9.92 1.63 0.95
CA PHE A 84 11.02 0.81 0.46
C PHE A 84 11.96 0.43 1.60
N LEU A 85 12.70 -0.66 1.41
CA LEU A 85 13.86 -0.92 2.25
C LEU A 85 14.98 0.06 1.91
N SER A 86 15.45 0.75 2.93
CA SER A 86 16.70 1.51 2.87
C SER A 86 17.84 0.64 3.39
N ARG A 87 18.94 0.58 2.64
CA ARG A 87 20.19 0.01 3.13
C ARG A 87 21.00 1.16 3.73
N LYS A 88 21.53 0.95 4.94
CA LYS A 88 22.52 1.85 5.53
C LYS A 88 23.83 1.75 4.79
#